data_AF-A0A8J7UEV8-F1
#
_entry.id   AF-A0A8J7UEV8-F1
#
_cell.length_a   1.000
_cell.length_b   1.000
_cell.length_c   1.000
_cell.angle_alpha   90.00
_cell.angle_beta   90.00
_cell.angle_gamma   90.00
#
_symmetry.space_group_name_H-M   'P 1'
#
loop_
_entity.id
_entity.type
_entity.pdbx_description
1 polymer ?
#
loop_
_entity_poly.entity_id
_entity_poly.type
_entity_poly.pdbx_seq_one_letter_code
_entity_poly.pdbx_strand_id
1 'polypeptide(L)' 'MENNKPMFIDDYPVVALFRQFPELNIRQVAQSMGISEKLLQHYVNGRKYPSPERMQEIEAFLHQLGKKLQEVKL' A
#
# COMPACT_ATOMS: atom_id res chain seq x y z
N MET A 1 24.61 16.83 -2.46
CA MET A 1 23.86 16.08 -3.50
C MET A 1 24.14 14.62 -3.25
N GLU A 2 23.30 13.93 -2.50
CA GLU A 2 23.56 12.56 -2.05
C GLU A 2 22.37 11.67 -2.39
N ASN A 3 22.04 11.59 -3.70
CA ASN A 3 20.87 10.86 -4.18
C ASN A 3 21.28 9.88 -5.28
N ASN A 4 22.06 8.85 -4.93
CA ASN A 4 22.18 7.68 -5.79
C ASN A 4 22.51 6.40 -5.02
N LYS A 5 21.78 6.15 -3.92
CA LYS A 5 21.69 4.77 -3.40
C LYS A 5 20.65 4.04 -4.27
N PRO A 6 20.99 2.89 -4.89
CA PRO A 6 19.99 2.11 -5.60
C PRO A 6 18.92 1.68 -4.58
N MET A 7 17.69 2.13 -4.80
CA MET A 7 16.55 1.67 -4.02
C MET A 7 16.14 0.33 -4.62
N PHE A 8 16.33 -0.75 -3.86
CA PHE A 8 15.88 -2.07 -4.28
C PHE A 8 14.34 -2.06 -4.29
N ILE A 9 13.72 -2.91 -5.12
CA ILE A 9 12.25 -2.96 -5.21
C ILE A 9 11.63 -3.28 -3.84
N ASP A 10 12.35 -4.00 -2.98
CA ASP A 10 11.94 -4.32 -1.61
C ASP A 10 12.08 -3.14 -0.64
N ASP A 11 12.80 -2.07 -1.00
CA ASP A 11 12.84 -0.80 -0.26
C ASP A 11 11.58 0.04 -0.50
N TYR A 12 10.68 -0.34 -1.42
CA TYR A 12 9.38 0.30 -1.59
C TYR A 12 8.38 -0.33 -0.62
N PRO A 13 7.98 0.35 0.47
CA PRO A 13 7.18 -0.27 1.53
C PRO A 13 5.82 -0.77 1.03
N VAL A 14 5.20 -0.06 0.08
CA VAL A 14 3.93 -0.49 -0.52
C VAL A 14 4.09 -1.72 -1.42
N VAL A 15 5.24 -1.86 -2.09
CA VAL A 15 5.52 -3.07 -2.89
C VAL A 15 5.69 -4.28 -1.97
N ALA A 16 6.52 -4.15 -0.94
CA ALA A 16 6.76 -5.20 0.04
C ALA A 16 5.46 -5.64 0.74
N LEU A 17 4.62 -4.68 1.14
CA LEU A 17 3.32 -4.94 1.75
C LEU A 17 2.40 -5.80 0.85
N PHE A 18 2.17 -5.38 -0.41
CA PHE A 18 1.25 -6.11 -1.29
C PHE A 18 1.82 -7.46 -1.76
N ARG A 19 3.15 -7.66 -1.68
CA ARG A 19 3.77 -8.99 -1.83
C ARG A 19 3.51 -9.88 -0.61
N GLN A 20 3.58 -9.30 0.59
CA GLN A 20 3.35 -10.04 1.84
C GLN A 20 1.88 -10.47 2.00
N PHE A 21 0.93 -9.68 1.49
CA PHE A 21 -0.50 -9.93 1.61
C PHE A 21 -1.17 -10.03 0.23
N PRO A 22 -0.97 -11.14 -0.51
CA PRO A 22 -1.55 -11.33 -1.84
C PRO A 22 -3.09 -11.41 -1.83
N GLU A 23 -3.71 -11.56 -0.66
CA GLU A 23 -5.16 -11.55 -0.45
C GLU A 23 -5.76 -10.15 -0.62
N LEU A 24 -4.93 -9.09 -0.53
CA LEU A 24 -5.38 -7.72 -0.72
C LEU A 24 -5.63 -7.41 -2.19
N ASN A 25 -6.89 -7.20 -2.53
CA ASN A 25 -7.27 -6.74 -3.87
C ASN A 25 -6.96 -5.25 -4.05
N ILE A 26 -5.97 -4.94 -4.90
CA ILE A 26 -5.52 -3.56 -5.17
C ILE A 26 -6.67 -2.63 -5.56
N ARG A 27 -7.61 -3.10 -6.40
CA ARG A 27 -8.74 -2.26 -6.85
C ARG A 27 -9.67 -1.92 -5.70
N GLN A 28 -10.07 -2.91 -4.92
CA GLN A 28 -10.96 -2.69 -3.78
C GLN A 28 -10.32 -1.83 -2.69
N VAL A 29 -9.01 -2.00 -2.43
CA VAL A 29 -8.27 -1.16 -1.49
C VAL A 29 -8.27 0.29 -1.97
N ALA A 30 -7.92 0.54 -3.24
CA ALA A 30 -7.92 1.90 -3.80
C ALA A 30 -9.29 2.57 -3.70
N GLN A 31 -10.35 1.86 -4.07
CA GLN A 31 -11.73 2.34 -3.96
C GLN A 31 -12.12 2.65 -2.52
N SER A 32 -11.82 1.75 -1.57
CA SER A 32 -12.13 1.94 -0.15
C SER A 32 -11.38 3.11 0.48
N MET A 33 -10.17 3.40 -0.01
CA MET A 33 -9.36 4.55 0.39
C MET A 33 -9.77 5.86 -0.31
N GLY A 34 -10.65 5.82 -1.32
CA GLY A 34 -11.00 6.99 -2.13
C GLY A 34 -9.87 7.49 -3.03
N ILE A 35 -8.95 6.62 -3.44
CA ILE A 35 -7.81 6.95 -4.30
C ILE A 35 -7.94 6.26 -5.66
N SER A 36 -7.30 6.80 -6.70
CA SER A 36 -7.39 6.15 -8.02
C SER A 36 -6.67 4.80 -8.05
N GLU A 37 -7.31 3.79 -8.65
CA GLU A 37 -6.72 2.45 -8.82
C GLU A 37 -5.37 2.49 -9.53
N LYS A 38 -5.25 3.36 -10.55
CA LYS A 38 -4.02 3.56 -11.30
C LYS A 38 -2.89 4.09 -10.41
N LEU A 39 -3.19 5.00 -9.49
CA LEU A 39 -2.19 5.52 -8.55
C LEU A 39 -1.70 4.43 -7.61
N LEU A 40 -2.59 3.64 -7.01
CA LEU A 40 -2.18 2.54 -6.14
C LEU A 40 -1.41 1.47 -6.90
N GLN A 41 -1.82 1.13 -8.13
CA GLN A 41 -1.07 0.23 -9.01
C GLN A 41 0.34 0.75 -9.30
N HIS A 42 0.54 2.07 -9.46
CA HIS A 42 1.88 2.62 -9.62
C HIS A 42 2.74 2.43 -8.37
N TYR A 43 2.17 2.54 -7.17
CA TYR A 43 2.87 2.24 -5.92
C TYR A 43 3.22 0.76 -5.79
N VAL A 44 2.25 -0.14 -6.02
CA VAL A 44 2.44 -1.59 -5.91
C VAL A 44 3.44 -2.14 -6.93
N ASN A 45 3.58 -1.48 -8.08
CA ASN A 45 4.57 -1.82 -9.10
C ASN A 45 5.90 -1.06 -8.95
N GLY A 46 6.11 -0.31 -7.86
CA GLY A 46 7.34 0.46 -7.61
C GLY A 46 7.60 1.60 -8.61
N ARG A 47 6.61 1.98 -9.43
CA ARG A 47 6.75 3.04 -10.44
C ARG A 47 6.67 4.44 -9.85
N LYS A 48 6.03 4.58 -8.69
CA LYS A 48 5.97 5.82 -7.92
C LYS A 48 6.23 5.52 -6.45
N TYR A 49 6.89 6.44 -5.78
CA TYR A 49 7.03 6.41 -4.33
C TYR A 49 5.91 7.26 -3.69
N PRO A 50 5.15 6.74 -2.72
CA PRO A 50 4.13 7.54 -2.02
C PRO A 50 4.77 8.65 -1.17
N SER A 51 4.05 9.76 -0.94
CA SER A 51 4.48 10.74 0.06
C SER A 51 4.36 10.17 1.48
N PRO A 52 5.02 10.77 2.48
CA PRO A 52 4.85 10.37 3.88
C PRO A 52 3.38 10.33 4.33
N GLU A 53 2.58 11.33 3.98
CA GLU A 53 1.16 11.39 4.31
C GLU A 53 0.39 10.24 3.64
N ARG A 54 0.69 9.95 2.37
CA ARG A 54 0.07 8.83 1.66
C ARG A 54 0.45 7.48 2.26
N MET A 55 1.67 7.31 2.77
CA MET A 55 2.05 6.09 3.50
C MET A 55 1.22 5.93 4.77
N GLN A 56 1.04 7.01 5.55
CA GLN A 56 0.21 7.00 6.76
C GLN A 56 -1.25 6.68 6.46
N GLU A 57 -1.81 7.22 5.37
CA GLU A 57 -3.17 6.90 4.92
C GLU A 57 -3.32 5.40 4.58
N ILE A 58 -2.33 4.82 3.87
CA ILE A 58 -2.31 3.38 3.54
C ILE A 58 -2.23 2.55 4.81
N GLU A 59 -1.32 2.87 5.72
CA GLU A 59 -1.14 2.17 6.99
C GLU A 59 -2.42 2.21 7.86
N ALA A 60 -3.01 3.40 8.01
CA ALA A 60 -4.24 3.59 8.77
C ALA A 60 -5.39 2.76 8.21
N PHE A 61 -5.56 2.74 6.88
CA PHE A 61 -6.57 1.92 6.21
C PHE A 61 -6.37 0.42 6.51
N LEU A 62 -5.14 -0.08 6.41
CA LEU A 62 -4.84 -1.49 6.64
C LEU A 62 -5.04 -1.90 8.09
N HIS A 63 -4.65 -1.06 9.04
CA HIS A 63 -4.95 -1.29 10.46
C HIS A 63 -6.46 -1.34 10.73
N GLN A 64 -7.25 -0.46 10.10
CA GLN A 64 -8.71 -0.50 10.21
C GLN A 64 -9.29 -1.76 9.58
N LEU A 65 -8.80 -2.17 8.41
CA LEU A 65 -9.21 -3.40 7.74
C LEU A 65 -8.90 -4.63 8.61
N GLY A 66 -7.71 -4.70 9.18
CA GLY A 66 -7.31 -5.78 10.09
C GLY A 66 -8.22 -5.89 11.31
N LYS A 67 -8.57 -4.76 11.94
CA LYS A 67 -9.55 -4.74 13.05
C LYS A 67 -10.92 -5.27 12.62
N LYS A 68 -11.43 -4.83 11.47
CA LYS A 68 -12.72 -5.31 10.93
C LYS A 68 -12.70 -6.82 10.68
N LEU A 69 -11.59 -7.35 10.16
CA LEU A 69 -11.43 -8.79 9.93
C LEU A 69 -11.43 -9.58 11.25
N GLN A 70 -10.86 -9.04 12.32
CA GLN A 70 -10.87 -9.67 13.65
C GLN A 70 -12.27 -9.73 14.29
N GLU A 71 -13.17 -8.83 13.90
CA GLU A 71 -14.55 -8.76 14.42
C GLU A 71 -15.52 -9.73 13.72
N VAL A 72 -15.09 -10.38 12.64
CA VAL A 72 -15.92 -11.32 11.87
C VAL A 72 -16.36 -12.50 12.75
N LYS A 73 -17.65 -12.81 12.70
CA LYS A 73 -18.26 -14.01 13.30
C LYS A 73 -18.96 -14.79 12.20
N LEU A 74 -18.68 -16.09 12.12
CA LEU A 74 -19.26 -17.03 11.18
C LEU A 74 -20.01 -18.13 11.93
#